data_AF-A0A523ZNF8-F1
#
_entry.id   AF-A0A523ZNF8-F1
#
_cell.length_a   1.000
_cell.length_b   1.000
_cell.length_c   1.000
_cell.angle_alpha   90.00
_cell.angle_beta   90.00
_cell.angle_gamma   90.00
#
_symmetry.space_group_name_H-M   'P 1'
#
loop_
_entity.id
_entity.type
_entity.pdbx_description
1 polymer ?
#
loop_
_entity_poly.entity_id
_entity_poly.type
_entity_poly.pdbx_seq_one_letter_code
_entity_poly.pdbx_strand_id
1 'polypeptide(L)'
;MSEKKLSAEELLERIDELLNVLKIISRDLSEVSKSLKTVTVPSAPEVPAAPTPTGAAVTRGVEDVKMLFSKDLEDMLSFEEKGEFIVVKPRQYLGSDNF
;
A
#
# COMPACT_ATOMS: atom_id res chain seq x y z
N MET A 1 -0.17 45.10 -11.28
CA MET A 1 -0.95 43.85 -11.17
C MET A 1 -1.59 43.86 -9.80
N SER A 2 -2.86 44.25 -9.69
CA SER A 2 -3.53 44.31 -8.40
C SER A 2 -3.76 42.89 -7.88
N GLU A 3 -3.18 42.57 -6.73
CA GLU A 3 -3.48 41.36 -5.97
C GLU A 3 -4.95 41.46 -5.53
N LYS A 4 -5.86 40.92 -6.34
CA LYS A 4 -7.26 40.79 -5.97
C LYS A 4 -7.32 39.76 -4.86
N LYS A 5 -7.26 40.22 -3.60
CA LYS A 5 -7.55 39.41 -2.43
C LYS A 5 -8.93 38.80 -2.66
N LEU A 6 -8.97 37.48 -2.84
CA LEU A 6 -10.22 36.74 -2.90
C LEU A 6 -11.05 37.13 -1.67
N SER A 7 -12.33 37.42 -1.87
CA SER A 7 -13.23 37.78 -0.77
C SER A 7 -13.25 36.64 0.24
N ALA A 8 -13.48 36.95 1.52
CA ALA A 8 -13.59 35.91 2.55
C ALA A 8 -14.65 34.87 2.18
N GLU A 9 -15.73 35.31 1.52
CA GLU A 9 -16.79 34.47 0.97
C GLU A 9 -16.30 33.52 -0.13
N GLU A 10 -15.50 34.01 -1.09
CA GLU A 10 -14.94 33.17 -2.17
C GLU A 10 -13.98 32.11 -1.60
N LEU A 11 -13.22 32.46 -0.56
CA LEU A 11 -12.34 31.52 0.12
C LEU A 11 -13.14 30.44 0.87
N LEU A 12 -14.23 30.83 1.53
CA LEU A 12 -15.12 29.88 2.21
C LEU A 12 -15.79 28.92 1.21
N GLU A 13 -16.27 29.43 0.08
CA GLU A 13 -16.86 28.62 -0.99
C GLU A 13 -15.85 27.61 -1.55
N ARG A 14 -14.61 28.05 -1.79
CA ARG A 14 -13.49 27.16 -2.20
C ARG A 14 -13.17 26.10 -1.15
N ILE A 15 -13.23 26.44 0.14
CA ILE A 15 -13.00 25.47 1.22
C ILE A 15 -14.10 24.41 1.23
N ASP A 16 -15.36 24.80 1.06
CA ASP A 16 -16.48 23.86 0.98
C ASP A 16 -16.39 22.95 -0.25
N GLU A 17 -16.02 23.49 -1.41
CA GLU A 17 -15.73 22.69 -2.61
C GLU A 17 -14.65 21.63 -2.34
N LEU A 18 -13.53 22.04 -1.74
CA LEU A 18 -12.42 21.15 -1.41
C LEU A 18 -12.82 20.07 -0.41
N LEU A 19 -13.60 20.42 0.62
CA LEU A 19 -14.11 19.46 1.60
C LEU A 19 -15.04 18.43 0.96
N ASN A 20 -15.84 18.84 -0.03
CA ASN A 20 -16.71 17.92 -0.76
C ASN A 20 -15.90 16.93 -1.61
N VAL A 21 -14.90 17.42 -2.35
CA VAL A 21 -13.96 16.58 -3.11
C VAL A 21 -13.24 15.60 -2.18
N LEU A 22 -12.73 16.07 -1.04
CA LEU A 22 -12.05 15.22 -0.07
C LEU A 22 -12.97 14.11 0.48
N LYS A 23 -14.26 14.42 0.72
CA LYS A 23 -15.27 13.44 1.14
C LYS A 23 -15.52 12.36 0.09
N ILE A 24 -15.58 12.75 -1.19
CA ILE A 24 -15.76 11.81 -2.31
C ILE A 24 -14.55 10.87 -2.36
N ILE A 25 -13.34 11.43 -2.39
CA ILE A 25 -12.09 10.63 -2.42
C ILE A 25 -12.02 9.68 -1.21
N SER A 26 -12.39 10.14 -0.02
CA SER A 26 -12.40 9.29 1.19
C SER A 26 -13.40 8.13 1.09
N ARG A 27 -14.56 8.33 0.46
CA ARG A 27 -15.54 7.26 0.23
C ARG A 27 -15.02 6.26 -0.77
N ASP A 28 -14.50 6.74 -1.90
CA ASP A 28 -14.00 5.88 -2.98
C ASP A 28 -12.82 5.04 -2.48
N LEU A 29 -11.89 5.63 -1.72
CA LEU A 29 -10.78 4.90 -1.10
C LEU A 29 -11.29 3.86 -0.09
N SER A 30 -12.31 4.19 0.73
CA SER A 30 -12.93 3.21 1.61
C SER A 30 -13.59 2.06 0.85
N GLU A 31 -14.17 2.31 -0.32
CA GLU A 31 -14.81 1.29 -1.15
C GLU A 31 -13.77 0.39 -1.81
N VAL A 32 -12.69 0.96 -2.34
CA VAL A 32 -11.53 0.22 -2.85
C VAL A 32 -10.91 -0.64 -1.75
N SER A 33 -10.73 -0.10 -0.54
CA SER A 33 -10.20 -0.85 0.60
C SER A 33 -11.08 -2.05 0.97
N LYS A 34 -12.42 -1.87 1.00
CA LYS A 34 -13.36 -2.97 1.24
C LYS A 34 -13.29 -4.02 0.14
N SER A 35 -13.27 -3.58 -1.11
CA SER A 35 -13.18 -4.46 -2.29
C SER A 35 -11.90 -5.30 -2.25
N LEU A 36 -10.75 -4.68 -1.95
CA LEU A 36 -9.48 -5.40 -1.81
C LEU A 36 -9.52 -6.41 -0.66
N LYS A 37 -10.16 -6.05 0.46
CA LYS A 37 -10.38 -6.95 1.60
C LYS A 37 -11.27 -8.13 1.25
N THR A 38 -12.22 -7.98 0.33
CA THR A 38 -13.05 -9.09 -0.17
C THR A 38 -12.32 -9.99 -1.16
N VAL A 39 -11.43 -9.43 -1.99
CA VAL A 39 -10.57 -10.21 -2.92
C VAL A 39 -9.53 -11.04 -2.15
N THR A 40 -9.13 -10.59 -0.96
CA THR A 40 -8.16 -11.28 -0.08
C THR A 40 -8.79 -12.23 0.93
N VAL A 41 -10.08 -12.57 0.82
CA VAL A 41 -10.65 -13.74 1.50
C VAL A 41 -10.62 -14.92 0.54
N PRO A 42 -9.53 -15.71 0.47
CA PRO A 42 -9.70 -17.08 0.04
C PRO A 42 -10.60 -17.73 1.10
N SER A 43 -11.74 -18.28 0.68
CA SER A 43 -12.42 -19.32 1.44
C SER A 43 -11.39 -20.42 1.70
N ALA A 44 -10.78 -20.39 2.88
CA ALA A 44 -10.02 -21.49 3.40
C ALA A 44 -11.04 -22.59 3.77
N PRO A 45 -10.93 -23.81 3.22
CA PRO A 45 -11.54 -24.97 3.85
C PRO A 45 -10.96 -25.08 5.25
N GLU A 46 -11.82 -25.34 6.22
CA GLU A 46 -11.48 -25.60 7.62
C GLU A 46 -10.28 -26.55 7.72
N VAL A 47 -9.14 -26.05 8.20
CA VAL A 47 -8.06 -26.89 8.73
C VAL A 47 -7.84 -26.50 10.19
N PRO A 48 -7.89 -27.44 11.15
CA PRO A 48 -8.02 -27.11 12.55
C PRO A 48 -6.70 -26.63 13.15
N ALA A 49 -6.84 -25.67 14.06
CA ALA A 49 -5.93 -25.31 15.16
C ALA A 49 -4.63 -24.58 14.79
N ALA A 50 -4.50 -23.41 15.42
CA ALA A 50 -3.28 -22.61 15.54
C ALA A 50 -2.08 -23.42 16.05
N PRO A 51 -0.86 -22.91 15.80
CA PRO A 51 -0.17 -22.33 16.95
C PRO A 51 0.44 -20.95 16.63
N THR A 52 0.28 -20.03 17.57
CA THR A 52 1.16 -18.86 17.74
C THR A 52 2.52 -19.30 18.32
N PRO A 53 3.43 -18.35 18.54
CA PRO A 53 4.47 -17.87 17.64
C PRO A 53 5.79 -18.61 17.90
N THR A 54 6.49 -19.07 16.87
CA THR A 54 7.87 -19.54 17.02
C THR A 54 8.64 -19.08 15.80
N GLY A 55 9.78 -18.45 16.07
CA GLY A 55 10.75 -18.06 15.07
C GLY A 55 11.20 -19.27 14.26
N ALA A 56 10.45 -19.58 13.22
CA ALA A 56 10.94 -20.35 12.11
C ALA A 56 11.81 -19.40 11.30
N ALA A 57 13.10 -19.44 11.61
CA ALA A 57 14.16 -19.27 10.63
C ALA A 57 13.89 -20.24 9.46
N VAL A 58 12.88 -19.93 8.66
CA VAL A 58 12.90 -20.32 7.26
C VAL A 58 14.02 -19.43 6.73
N THR A 59 15.13 -20.05 6.35
CA THR A 59 16.10 -19.45 5.46
C THR A 59 15.36 -19.17 4.14
N ARG A 60 14.43 -18.21 4.14
CA ARG A 60 13.86 -17.63 2.93
C ARG A 60 15.04 -16.90 2.35
N GLY A 61 15.79 -17.55 1.46
CA GLY A 61 16.85 -16.89 0.72
C GLY A 61 16.24 -15.83 -0.20
N VAL A 62 17.09 -15.00 -0.80
CA VAL A 62 16.62 -13.97 -1.75
C VAL A 62 15.70 -14.52 -2.84
N GLU A 63 15.86 -15.78 -3.25
CA GLU A 63 15.04 -16.44 -4.28
C GLU A 63 13.58 -16.67 -3.83
N ASP A 64 13.35 -17.02 -2.55
CA ASP A 64 12.01 -17.25 -2.01
C ASP A 64 11.28 -15.92 -1.80
N VAL A 65 12.03 -14.87 -1.41
CA VAL A 65 11.51 -13.50 -1.35
C VAL A 65 11.18 -12.99 -2.75
N LYS A 66 12.02 -13.24 -3.75
CA LYS A 66 11.77 -12.86 -5.16
C LYS A 66 10.53 -13.51 -5.74
N MET A 67 10.24 -14.78 -5.42
CA MET A 67 9.00 -15.45 -5.86
C MET A 67 7.72 -14.82 -5.30
N LEU A 68 7.80 -14.12 -4.15
CA LEU A 68 6.67 -13.37 -3.60
C LEU A 68 6.43 -12.04 -4.33
N PHE A 69 7.44 -11.54 -5.06
CA PHE A 69 7.35 -10.33 -5.87
C PHE A 69 7.10 -10.71 -7.33
N SER A 70 6.30 -9.89 -8.03
CA SER A 70 6.16 -10.05 -9.48
C SER A 70 7.49 -9.73 -10.17
N LYS A 71 7.79 -10.39 -11.30
CA LYS A 71 9.01 -10.16 -12.09
C LYS A 71 9.30 -8.69 -12.39
N ASP A 72 8.24 -7.90 -12.57
CA ASP A 72 8.33 -6.45 -12.77
C ASP A 72 8.93 -5.76 -11.53
N LEU A 73 8.34 -5.96 -10.35
CA LEU A 73 8.87 -5.48 -9.07
C LEU A 73 10.28 -5.98 -8.77
N GLU A 74 10.58 -7.25 -9.09
CA GLU A 74 11.89 -7.83 -8.83
C GLU A 74 13.01 -7.03 -9.52
N ASP A 75 12.78 -6.58 -10.76
CA ASP A 75 13.75 -5.78 -11.51
C ASP A 75 13.92 -4.36 -10.93
N MET A 76 12.84 -3.83 -10.34
CA MET A 76 12.84 -2.54 -9.64
C MET A 76 13.40 -2.61 -8.20
N LEU A 77 13.60 -3.81 -7.65
CA LEU A 77 14.01 -4.05 -6.28
C LEU A 77 15.43 -4.63 -6.20
N SER A 78 16.12 -4.30 -5.12
CA SER A 78 17.40 -4.92 -4.78
C SER A 78 17.25 -5.70 -3.49
N PHE A 79 17.64 -6.96 -3.54
CA PHE A 79 17.57 -7.90 -2.43
C PHE A 79 18.99 -8.14 -1.91
N GLU A 80 19.23 -7.82 -0.65
CA GLU A 80 20.51 -7.99 0.02
C GLU A 80 20.30 -8.93 1.22
N GLU A 81 20.89 -10.13 1.16
CA GLU A 81 20.79 -11.12 2.22
C GLU A 81 21.80 -10.80 3.33
N LYS A 82 21.29 -10.45 4.51
CA LYS A 82 22.10 -10.23 5.72
C LYS A 82 21.73 -11.26 6.77
N GLY A 83 22.06 -12.53 6.52
CA GLY A 83 22.06 -13.63 7.48
C GLY A 83 20.71 -13.88 8.18
N GLU A 84 20.39 -13.06 9.18
CA GLU A 84 19.12 -13.10 9.92
C GLU A 84 17.98 -12.31 9.25
N PHE A 85 18.26 -11.47 8.24
CA PHE A 85 17.23 -10.69 7.55
C PHE A 85 17.58 -10.40 6.09
N ILE A 86 16.56 -10.20 5.26
CA ILE A 86 16.71 -9.75 3.87
C ILE A 86 16.32 -8.28 3.79
N VAL A 87 17.25 -7.47 3.30
CA VAL A 87 17.03 -6.06 3.03
C VAL A 87 16.53 -5.91 1.60
N VAL A 88 15.31 -5.40 1.45
CA VAL A 88 14.70 -5.09 0.15
C VAL A 88 14.70 -3.57 -0.04
N LYS A 89 15.46 -3.08 -1.02
CA LYS A 89 15.56 -1.64 -1.34
C LYS A 89 15.03 -1.36 -2.73
N PRO A 90 14.14 -0.36 -2.90
CA PRO A 90 13.76 0.13 -4.22
C PRO A 90 14.97 0.72 -4.95
N ARG A 91 15.23 0.25 -6.17
CA ARG A 91 16.21 0.86 -7.08
C ARG A 91 15.63 2.08 -7.80
N GLN A 92 14.31 2.16 -7.86
CA GLN A 92 13.57 3.24 -8.47
C GLN A 92 12.28 3.50 -7.70
N TYR A 93 11.65 4.64 -7.97
CA TYR A 93 10.38 4.99 -7.35
C TYR A 93 9.30 4.01 -7.81
N LEU A 94 8.79 3.21 -6.88
CA LEU A 94 7.76 2.19 -7.15
C LEU A 94 6.35 2.79 -7.26
N GLY A 95 6.12 4.03 -6.85
CA GLY A 95 4.75 4.59 -6.84
C GLY A 95 3.81 3.87 -5.86
N SER A 96 2.59 4.39 -5.75
CA SER A 96 1.57 3.86 -4.83
C SER A 96 0.89 2.58 -5.33
N ASP A 97 1.01 2.26 -6.61
CA ASP A 97 0.37 1.08 -7.22
C ASP A 97 1.10 -0.24 -6.91
N ASN A 98 2.30 -0.16 -6.34
CA ASN A 98 3.19 -1.30 -6.08
C ASN A 98 3.32 -1.67 -4.58
N PHE A 99 2.46 -1.10 -3.72
CA PHE A 99 2.35 -1.36 -2.27
C PHE A 99 0.92 -1.74 -1.89
#